data_AF-A0A848ME54-F1
#
_entry.id   AF-A0A848ME54-F1
#
_cell.length_a   1.000
_cell.length_b   1.000
_cell.length_c   1.000
_cell.angle_alpha   90.00
_cell.angle_beta   90.00
_cell.angle_gamma   90.00
#
_symmetry.space_group_name_H-M   'P 1'
#
loop_
_entity.id
_entity.type
_entity.pdbx_description
1 polymer ?
#
loop_
_entity_poly.entity_id
_entity_poly.type
_entity_poly.pdbx_seq_one_letter_code
_entity_poly.pdbx_strand_id
1 'polypeptide(L)' 'MEGFRADSRNVQSHKAILRIGAQQEGILRKYGIMQDGYIRDANIYSMIDSEWDAAKGRFERELLR' A
#
# COMPACT_ATOMS: atom_id res chain seq x y z
N MET A 1 2.54 -12.85 7.44
CA MET A 1 2.20 -12.09 6.22
C MET A 1 2.50 -10.64 6.54
N GLU A 2 3.61 -10.10 6.04
CA GLU A 2 3.91 -8.68 6.23
C GLU A 2 3.10 -7.89 5.20
N GLY A 3 2.27 -6.95 5.68
CA GLY A 3 1.46 -6.08 4.82
C GLY A 3 2.31 -5.06 4.05
N PHE A 4 1.70 -4.33 3.11
CA PHE A 4 2.39 -3.28 2.38
C PHE A 4 2.56 -2.04 3.25
N ARG A 5 3.65 -1.30 3.02
CA ARG A 5 3.91 -0.02 3.68
C ARG A 5 4.42 1.00 2.68
N ALA A 6 3.93 2.22 2.80
CA ALA A 6 4.46 3.36 2.05
C ALA A 6 4.63 4.58 2.97
N ASP A 7 5.62 5.43 2.67
CA ASP A 7 5.71 6.76 3.29
C ASP A 7 4.44 7.56 2.96
N SER A 8 3.88 8.25 3.94
CA SER A 8 2.62 9.00 3.76
C SER A 8 2.70 10.11 2.69
N ARG A 9 3.91 10.60 2.37
CA ARG A 9 4.13 11.57 1.28
C ARG A 9 4.17 10.92 -0.11
N ASN A 10 4.38 9.60 -0.19
CA ASN A 10 4.49 8.91 -1.46
C ASN A 10 3.09 8.58 -2.03
N VAL A 11 2.46 9.61 -2.60
CA VAL A 11 1.14 9.53 -3.23
C VAL A 11 1.14 8.55 -4.42
N GLN A 12 2.27 8.41 -5.12
CA GLN A 12 2.38 7.49 -6.25
C GLN A 12 2.26 6.03 -5.78
N SER A 13 3.04 5.63 -4.77
CA SER A 13 2.94 4.29 -4.21
C SER A 13 1.60 4.05 -3.53
N HIS A 14 1.03 5.05 -2.83
CA HIS A 14 -0.32 4.95 -2.28
C HIS A 14 -1.35 4.59 -3.36
N LYS A 15 -1.37 5.34 -4.47
CA LYS A 15 -2.27 5.07 -5.61
C LYS A 15 -2.03 3.70 -6.22
N ALA A 16 -0.77 3.29 -6.39
CA ALA A 16 -0.44 1.98 -6.94
C ALA A 16 -0.91 0.82 -6.03
N ILE A 17 -0.70 0.94 -4.71
CA ILE A 17 -1.12 -0.05 -3.71
C ILE A 17 -2.65 -0.17 -3.68
N LEU A 18 -3.37 0.94 -3.73
CA LEU A 18 -4.84 0.89 -3.82
C LEU A 18 -5.30 0.27 -5.15
N ARG A 19 -4.60 0.55 -6.26
CA ARG A 19 -4.94 0.00 -7.57
C ARG A 19 -4.74 -1.50 -7.66
N ILE A 20 -3.75 -2.09 -6.98
CA ILE A 20 -3.63 -3.55 -6.88
C ILE A 20 -4.71 -4.17 -6.00
N GLY A 21 -5.47 -3.37 -5.27
CA GLY A 21 -6.66 -3.78 -4.52
C GLY A 21 -6.40 -4.00 -3.03
N ALA A 22 -5.25 -3.56 -2.53
CA ALA A 22 -4.97 -3.58 -1.10
C ALA A 22 -5.80 -2.49 -0.39
N GLN A 23 -6.15 -2.74 0.87
CA GLN A 23 -6.93 -1.82 1.70
C GLN A 23 -6.03 -1.11 2.70
N GLN A 24 -6.28 0.18 2.96
CA GLN A 24 -5.50 0.95 3.93
C GLN A 24 -6.04 0.71 5.35
N GLU A 25 -5.16 0.22 6.23
CA GLU A 25 -5.50 -0.09 7.63
C GLU A 25 -5.27 1.10 8.56
N GLY A 26 -4.31 1.96 8.23
CA GLY A 26 -3.98 3.10 9.09
C GLY A 26 -2.65 3.76 8.78
N ILE A 27 -2.27 4.65 9.69
CA ILE A 27 -1.05 5.45 9.60
C ILE A 27 -0.29 5.33 10.92
N LEU A 28 0.93 4.81 10.85
CA LEU A 28 1.87 4.86 11.96
C LEU A 28 2.56 6.21 11.96
N ARG A 29 2.22 7.04 12.96
CA ARG A 29 2.78 8.39 13.11
C ARG A 29 4.18 8.34 13.70
N LYS A 30 5.08 9.18 13.20
CA LYS A 30 6.50 9.23 13.60
C LYS A 30 7.16 7.84 13.55
N TYR A 31 6.83 7.07 12.51
CA TYR A 31 7.26 5.68 12.35
C TYR A 31 8.79 5.53 12.24
N GLY A 32 9.47 6.51 11.66
CA GLY A 32 10.92 6.47 11.57
C GLY A 32 11.53 7.79 11.15
N ILE A 33 12.86 7.85 11.28
CA ILE A 33 13.68 9.00 10.89
C ILE A 33 14.41 8.62 9.60
N MET A 34 14.28 9.48 8.58
CA MET A 34 15.00 9.37 7.31
C MET A 34 16.46 9.85 7.45
N GLN A 35 17.30 9.57 6.46
CA GLN A 35 18.71 9.97 6.47
C GLN A 35 18.90 11.50 6.53
N ASP A 36 17.92 12.26 6.04
CA ASP A 36 17.86 13.73 6.08
C ASP A 36 17.32 14.29 7.42
N GLY A 37 17.02 13.43 8.39
CA GLY A 37 16.41 13.81 9.67
C GLY A 37 14.90 13.99 9.64
N TYR A 38 14.24 13.77 8.49
CA TYR A 38 12.79 13.87 8.40
C TYR A 38 12.11 12.73 9.18
N ILE A 39 11.18 13.10 10.07
CA ILE A 39 10.33 12.15 10.78
C ILE A 39 9.16 11.81 9.87
N ARG A 40 9.12 10.57 9.38
CA ARG A 40 8.07 10.10 8.47
C ARG A 40 6.95 9.37 9.19
N ASP A 41 5.77 9.54 8.62
CA ASP A 41 4.63 8.68 8.87
C ASP A 41 4.62 7.53 7.85
N ALA A 42 4.06 6.40 8.25
CA ALA A 42 3.97 5.21 7.40
C ALA A 42 2.52 4.75 7.27
N ASN A 43 1.99 4.78 6.05
CA ASN A 43 0.72 4.18 5.72
C ASN A 43 0.88 2.66 5.66
N ILE A 44 -0.05 1.95 6.30
CA ILE A 44 -0.09 0.48 6.35
C ILE A 44 -1.28 -0.02 5.55
N TYR A 45 -1.07 -1.09 4.79
CA TYR A 45 -2.10 -1.71 3.95
C TYR A 45 -2.08 -3.23 4.08
N SER A 46 -3.25 -3.84 3.88
CA SER A 46 -3.45 -5.29 3.83
C SER A 46 -3.99 -5.74 2.49
N MET A 47 -3.84 -7.04 2.22
CA MET A 47 -4.75 -7.80 1.38
C MET A 47 -4.85 -9.19 1.99
N ILE A 48 -6.07 -9.67 2.23
CA ILE A 48 -6.28 -11.01 2.78
C ILE A 48 -6.56 -12.03 1.67
N ASP A 49 -6.50 -13.31 2.03
CA ASP A 49 -6.70 -14.43 1.09
C ASP A 49 -8.05 -14.36 0.35
N SER A 50 -9.13 -14.03 1.05
CA SER A 50 -10.47 -13.89 0.48
C SER A 50 -10.62 -12.71 -0.50
N GLU A 51 -9.71 -11.73 -0.47
CA GLU A 51 -9.69 -10.59 -1.39
C GLU A 51 -8.84 -10.85 -2.64
N TRP A 52 -7.91 -11.81 -2.56
CA TRP A 52 -6.90 -12.04 -3.58
C TRP A 52 -7.48 -12.41 -4.94
N ASP A 53 -8.43 -13.34 -4.99
CA ASP A 53 -8.99 -13.82 -6.26
C ASP A 53 -9.67 -12.70 -7.05
N ALA A 54 -10.40 -11.82 -6.35
CA ALA A 54 -11.03 -10.65 -6.95
C ALA A 54 -9.99 -9.62 -7.42
N ALA A 55 -8.96 -9.35 -6.61
CA ALA A 55 -7.88 -8.43 -6.94
C ALA A 55 -7.08 -8.91 -8.17
N LYS A 56 -6.70 -10.18 -8.19
CA LYS A 56 -6.01 -10.83 -9.30
C LYS A 56 -6.83 -10.76 -10.59
N GLY A 57 -8.11 -11.14 -10.54
CA GLY A 57 -8.97 -11.09 -11.72
C GLY A 57 -9.14 -9.68 -12.29
N ARG A 58 -9.22 -8.65 -11.44
CA ARG A 58 -9.22 -7.24 -11.90
C ARG A 58 -7.89 -6.88 -12.56
N PHE A 59 -6.79 -7.23 -11.92
CA PHE A 59 -5.44 -6.91 -12.40
C PHE A 59 -5.15 -7.55 -13.76
N GLU A 60 -5.51 -8.82 -13.94
CA GLU A 60 -5.37 -9.53 -15.23
C GLU A 60 -6.19 -8.84 -16.35
N ARG A 61 -7.42 -8.39 -16.05
CA ARG A 61 -8.24 -7.64 -17.02
C ARG A 61 -7.65 -6.27 -17.40
N GLU A 62 -6.94 -5.61 -16.47
CA GLU A 62 -6.30 -4.33 -16.73
C GLU A 62 -4.98 -4.45 -17.49
N LEU A 63 -4.22 -5.54 -17.29
CA LEU A 63 -2.94 -5.79 -17.96
C LEU A 63 -3.08 -6.38 -19.37
N LEU A 64 -4.11 -7.20 -19.60
CA LEU A 64 -4.37 -7.84 -20.91
C LEU A 64 -5.18 -6.93 -21.84
N ARG A 65 -5.23 -5.63 -21.54
CA ARG A 65 -5.90 -4.58 -22.30
C ARG A 65 -4.89 -3.81 -23.12
#